data_AF-A0A9P1CJM2-F1
#
_entry.id   AF-A0A9P1CJM2-F1
#
_cell.length_a   1.000
_cell.length_b   1.000
_cell.length_c   1.000
_cell.angle_alpha   90.00
_cell.angle_beta   90.00
_cell.angle_gamma   90.00
#
_symmetry.space_group_name_H-M   'P 1'
#
loop_
_entity.id
_entity.type
_entity.pdbx_description
1 polymer ?
#
loop_
_entity_poly.entity_id
_entity_poly.type
_entity_poly.pdbx_seq_one_letter_code
_entity_poly.pdbx_strand_id
1 'polypeptide(L)'
;MEDVVNPVEHVDRPVLRRMKIPFVIAAPTVPGFPVCLRSKGFEELFGPSMHVKVGCDAREVLRPSDPKETKVWQSFFDSIMEGQFYLNENVDSPLDGWQLPDNGRLPAGEIAFIQTFRGRFGNPIECLVYLKHVELDDCPFLLALHAYLPSEAEQDSSREKLFARLNARLDEVIAEMASEYVYYAPMRRQTKYHPL
;
A
#
# COMPACT_ATOMS: atom_id res chain seq x y z
N MET A 1 13.81 9.48 29.64
CA MET A 1 14.49 8.68 28.62
C MET A 1 13.37 7.84 28.06
N GLU A 2 12.81 8.25 26.93
CA GLU A 2 11.79 7.44 26.24
C GLU A 2 12.51 6.20 25.72
N ASP A 3 12.02 5.02 26.08
CA ASP A 3 12.58 3.78 25.57
C ASP A 3 12.42 3.81 24.05
N VAL A 4 13.54 3.68 23.33
CA VAL A 4 13.54 3.63 21.86
C VAL A 4 12.78 2.35 21.48
N VAL A 5 11.50 2.50 21.13
CA VAL A 5 10.67 1.38 20.71
C VAL A 5 11.17 0.92 19.35
N ASN A 6 11.54 -0.36 19.24
CA ASN A 6 11.86 -0.97 17.96
C ASN A 6 10.63 -0.92 17.04
N PRO A 7 10.65 -0.18 15.90
CA PRO A 7 9.47 -0.01 15.05
C PRO A 7 8.88 -1.32 14.53
N VAL A 8 9.69 -2.38 14.42
CA VAL A 8 9.23 -3.70 13.99
C VAL A 8 8.36 -4.36 15.05
N GLU A 9 8.79 -4.33 16.30
CA GLU A 9 8.03 -4.88 17.43
C GLU A 9 6.81 -4.02 17.76
N HIS A 10 6.93 -2.70 17.52
CA HIS A 10 5.87 -1.73 17.74
C HIS A 10 4.57 -2.10 17.01
N VAL A 11 4.68 -2.48 15.73
CA VAL A 11 3.52 -2.76 14.89
C VAL A 11 3.06 -4.21 14.91
N ASP A 12 3.73 -5.09 15.67
CA ASP A 12 3.39 -6.51 15.76
C ASP A 12 2.15 -6.75 16.64
N ARG A 13 0.97 -6.37 16.13
CA ARG A 13 -0.31 -6.59 16.81
C ARG A 13 -1.03 -7.82 16.28
N PRO A 14 -1.51 -8.72 17.15
CA PRO A 14 -2.29 -9.88 16.75
C PRO A 14 -3.55 -9.55 15.96
N VAL A 15 -4.17 -8.39 16.19
CA VAL A 15 -5.40 -8.00 15.49
C VAL A 15 -5.13 -7.70 14.01
N LEU A 16 -4.11 -6.86 13.73
CA LEU A 16 -3.65 -6.55 12.36
C LEU A 16 -3.20 -7.80 11.60
N ARG A 17 -2.44 -8.70 12.25
CA ARG A 17 -2.02 -9.97 11.66
C ARG A 17 -3.19 -10.86 11.23
N ARG A 18 -4.31 -10.85 11.98
CA ARG A 18 -5.46 -11.72 11.72
C ARG A 18 -6.45 -11.17 10.70
N MET A 19 -6.28 -9.92 10.27
CA MET A 19 -7.13 -9.33 9.24
C MET A 19 -7.05 -10.13 7.93
N LYS A 20 -8.22 -10.34 7.31
CA LYS A 20 -8.34 -11.03 6.02
C LYS A 20 -8.05 -10.12 4.82
N ILE A 21 -7.85 -8.83 5.06
CA ILE A 21 -7.46 -7.87 4.03
C ILE A 21 -5.98 -8.10 3.72
N PRO A 22 -5.57 -8.34 2.47
CA PRO A 22 -4.16 -8.52 2.11
C PRO A 22 -3.39 -7.20 2.19
N PHE A 23 -2.64 -7.01 3.27
CA PHE A 23 -1.74 -5.87 3.43
C PHE A 23 -0.43 -6.25 4.13
N VAL A 24 0.58 -5.40 3.93
CA VAL A 24 1.82 -5.39 4.70
C VAL A 24 2.08 -4.01 5.29
N ILE A 25 2.85 -3.99 6.37
CA ILE A 25 3.44 -2.79 6.95
C ILE A 25 4.96 -2.92 6.82
N ALA A 26 5.63 -1.85 6.44
CA ALA A 26 7.08 -1.78 6.41
C ALA A 26 7.61 -0.57 7.20
N ALA A 27 8.81 -0.72 7.78
CA ALA A 27 9.42 0.28 8.65
C ALA A 27 10.58 1.01 7.94
N PRO A 28 10.34 2.19 7.32
CA PRO A 28 11.35 2.93 6.53
C PRO A 28 12.56 3.36 7.34
N THR A 29 12.38 3.67 8.61
CA THR A 29 13.44 4.15 9.52
C THR A 29 14.35 3.05 10.04
N VAL A 30 14.01 1.78 9.81
CA VAL A 30 14.81 0.63 10.25
C VAL A 30 15.80 0.24 9.15
N PRO A 31 17.09 -0.05 9.47
CA PRO A 31 18.06 -0.49 8.48
C PRO A 31 17.55 -1.65 7.62
N GLY A 32 17.64 -1.48 6.30
CA GLY A 32 17.14 -2.46 5.32
C GLY A 32 15.65 -2.34 4.99
N PHE A 33 14.95 -1.35 5.55
CA PHE A 33 13.52 -1.07 5.33
C PHE A 33 12.66 -2.35 5.33
N PRO A 34 12.67 -3.11 6.44
CA PRO A 34 12.01 -4.41 6.48
C PRO A 34 10.49 -4.26 6.42
N VAL A 35 9.84 -5.20 5.73
CA VAL A 35 8.44 -5.55 5.98
C VAL A 35 8.34 -6.07 7.40
N CYS A 36 7.67 -5.34 8.30
CA CYS A 36 7.55 -5.68 9.72
C CYS A 36 6.29 -6.50 10.02
N LEU A 37 5.22 -6.30 9.26
CA LEU A 37 3.97 -7.05 9.43
C LEU A 37 3.41 -7.49 8.08
N ARG A 38 2.83 -8.69 8.06
CA ARG A 38 2.01 -9.20 6.96
C ARG A 38 0.72 -9.76 7.52
N SER A 39 -0.41 -9.33 6.97
CA SER A 39 -1.72 -9.83 7.38
C SER A 39 -1.98 -11.25 6.87
N LYS A 40 -2.96 -11.91 7.47
CA LYS A 40 -3.42 -13.23 7.02
C LYS A 40 -4.02 -13.20 5.61
N GLY A 41 -4.62 -12.08 5.19
CA GLY A 41 -5.17 -11.92 3.84
C GLY A 41 -4.16 -12.19 2.71
N PHE A 42 -2.86 -12.01 2.98
CA PHE A 42 -1.82 -12.34 2.01
C PHE A 42 -1.72 -13.83 1.69
N GLU A 43 -2.14 -14.73 2.58
CA GLU A 43 -2.09 -16.19 2.34
C GLU A 43 -2.96 -16.62 1.16
N GLU A 44 -3.98 -15.82 0.83
CA GLU A 44 -4.90 -16.04 -0.28
C GLU A 44 -4.37 -15.46 -1.61
N LEU A 45 -3.31 -14.63 -1.57
CA LEU A 45 -2.65 -14.07 -2.75
C LEU A 45 -1.44 -14.91 -3.16
N PHE A 46 -1.66 -15.99 -3.91
CA PHE A 46 -0.62 -16.71 -4.65
C PHE A 46 0.21 -15.76 -5.52
N GLY A 47 1.53 -15.86 -5.44
CA GLY A 47 2.44 -14.87 -6.03
C GLY A 47 2.93 -13.92 -4.94
N PRO A 48 2.21 -12.84 -4.62
CA PRO A 48 2.62 -11.90 -3.57
C PRO A 48 3.03 -12.58 -2.25
N SER A 49 2.28 -13.58 -1.79
CA SER A 49 2.59 -14.38 -0.59
C SER A 49 3.98 -15.04 -0.58
N MET A 50 4.51 -15.36 -1.76
CA MET A 50 5.81 -16.02 -1.91
C MET A 50 6.96 -15.01 -1.95
N HIS A 51 6.70 -13.79 -2.42
CA HIS A 51 7.72 -12.76 -2.65
C HIS A 51 7.78 -11.73 -1.51
N VAL A 52 6.63 -11.38 -0.92
CA VAL A 52 6.53 -10.40 0.15
C VAL A 52 6.46 -11.12 1.50
N LYS A 53 7.61 -11.20 2.17
CA LYS A 53 7.76 -11.83 3.49
C LYS A 53 8.18 -10.79 4.52
N VAL A 54 7.83 -11.05 5.78
CA VAL A 54 8.36 -10.28 6.92
C VAL A 54 9.88 -10.38 6.92
N GLY A 55 10.56 -9.25 7.13
CA GLY A 55 12.00 -9.09 7.09
C GLY A 55 12.60 -8.82 5.70
N CYS A 56 11.84 -8.97 4.62
CA CYS A 56 12.32 -8.58 3.29
C CYS A 56 12.40 -7.06 3.16
N ASP A 57 13.33 -6.59 2.33
CA ASP A 57 13.47 -5.18 1.98
C ASP A 57 12.27 -4.71 1.15
N ALA A 58 11.45 -3.83 1.75
CA ALA A 58 10.25 -3.31 1.12
C ALA A 58 10.54 -2.55 -0.17
N ARG A 59 11.73 -1.96 -0.33
CA ARG A 59 12.14 -1.22 -1.53
C ARG A 59 12.19 -2.09 -2.77
N GLU A 60 12.58 -3.36 -2.56
CA GLU A 60 12.73 -4.35 -3.62
C GLU A 60 11.42 -5.11 -3.85
N VAL A 61 10.78 -5.59 -2.77
CA VAL A 61 9.59 -6.46 -2.91
C VAL A 61 8.31 -5.71 -3.25
N LEU A 62 8.25 -4.40 -3.02
CA LEU A 62 7.14 -3.53 -3.42
C LEU A 62 7.49 -2.64 -4.61
N ARG A 63 8.56 -2.93 -5.34
CA ARG A 63 8.95 -2.13 -6.50
C ARG A 63 7.95 -2.32 -7.65
N PRO A 64 7.46 -1.23 -8.28
CA PRO A 64 6.62 -1.34 -9.49
C PRO A 64 7.33 -2.07 -10.62
N SER A 65 6.55 -2.71 -11.50
CA SER A 65 7.10 -3.40 -12.66
C SER A 65 7.37 -2.46 -13.84
N ASP A 66 6.61 -1.37 -13.97
CA ASP A 66 6.83 -0.38 -15.02
C ASP A 66 7.98 0.59 -14.63
N PRO A 67 8.97 0.84 -15.53
CA PRO A 67 10.02 1.83 -15.31
C PRO A 67 9.53 3.26 -15.02
N LYS A 68 8.37 3.67 -15.57
CA LYS A 68 7.77 4.97 -15.30
C LYS A 68 7.29 5.06 -13.84
N GLU A 69 6.56 4.03 -13.40
CA GLU A 69 6.07 3.92 -12.02
C GLU A 69 7.24 3.81 -11.03
N THR A 70 8.35 3.19 -11.42
CA THR A 70 9.57 3.12 -10.59
C THR A 70 10.11 4.50 -10.20
N LYS A 71 10.00 5.52 -11.08
CA LYS A 71 10.42 6.88 -10.73
C LYS A 71 9.51 7.50 -9.68
N VAL A 72 8.19 7.31 -9.83
CA VAL A 72 7.17 7.75 -8.85
C VAL A 72 7.42 7.07 -7.50
N TRP A 73 7.68 5.76 -7.51
CA TRP A 73 8.05 4.99 -6.32
C TRP A 73 9.28 5.55 -5.61
N GLN A 74 10.34 5.88 -6.35
CA GLN A 74 11.55 6.47 -5.76
C GLN A 74 11.24 7.82 -5.11
N SER A 75 10.54 8.72 -5.79
CA SER A 75 10.20 10.04 -5.22
C SER A 75 9.27 9.93 -4.01
N PHE A 76 8.34 8.97 -4.02
CA PHE A 76 7.50 8.65 -2.88
C PHE A 76 8.32 8.17 -1.68
N PHE A 77 9.29 7.29 -1.93
CA PHE A 77 10.21 6.81 -0.91
C PHE A 77 11.08 7.93 -0.33
N ASP A 78 11.68 8.75 -1.19
CA ASP A 78 12.53 9.86 -0.76
C ASP A 78 11.76 10.82 0.16
N SER A 79 10.48 11.09 -0.17
CA SER A 79 9.59 11.90 0.68
C SER A 79 9.41 11.30 2.08
N ILE A 80 9.20 9.98 2.20
CA ILE A 80 9.06 9.29 3.49
C ILE A 80 10.36 9.44 4.31
N MET A 81 11.51 9.26 3.68
CA MET A 81 12.81 9.37 4.35
C MET A 81 13.13 10.80 4.81
N GLU A 82 12.57 11.79 4.12
CA GLU A 82 12.64 13.22 4.49
C GLU A 82 11.59 13.62 5.55
N GLY A 83 10.74 12.69 6.00
CA GLY A 83 9.65 12.98 6.94
C GLY A 83 8.57 13.87 6.33
N GLN A 84 8.37 13.79 5.01
CA GLN A 84 7.36 14.54 4.27
C GLN A 84 6.34 13.58 3.65
N PHE A 85 5.11 14.07 3.46
CA PHE A 85 4.14 13.34 2.65
C PHE A 85 4.39 13.61 1.18
N TYR A 86 4.50 12.53 0.41
CA TYR A 86 4.58 12.63 -1.04
C TYR A 86 3.39 13.39 -1.62
N LEU A 87 3.67 14.42 -2.41
CA LEU A 87 2.66 15.16 -3.14
C LEU A 87 2.63 14.65 -4.59
N ASN A 88 1.50 14.10 -5.00
CA ASN A 88 1.31 13.66 -6.37
C ASN A 88 1.05 14.86 -7.29
N GLU A 89 2.12 15.59 -7.62
CA GLU A 89 2.08 16.78 -8.49
C GLU A 89 2.15 16.42 -9.98
N ASN A 90 2.62 15.21 -10.31
CA ASN A 90 2.79 14.77 -11.69
C ASN A 90 1.46 14.30 -12.29
N VAL A 91 1.17 14.78 -13.50
CA VAL A 91 -0.03 14.44 -14.28
C VAL A 91 0.04 13.02 -14.85
N ASP A 92 1.25 12.46 -14.95
CA ASP A 92 1.48 11.09 -15.40
C ASP A 92 1.16 10.11 -14.26
N SER A 93 -0.13 9.82 -14.11
CA SER A 93 -0.61 8.85 -13.12
C SER A 93 -0.02 7.47 -13.44
N PRO A 94 0.57 6.76 -12.46
CA PRO A 94 1.04 5.38 -12.65
C PRO A 94 -0.06 4.43 -13.19
N LEU A 95 -1.33 4.76 -12.97
CA LEU A 95 -2.47 4.00 -13.45
C LEU A 95 -3.08 4.61 -14.72
N ASP A 96 -2.29 4.70 -15.79
CA ASP A 96 -2.74 5.19 -17.10
C ASP A 96 -4.06 4.51 -17.52
N GLY A 97 -5.09 5.32 -17.79
CA GLY A 97 -6.42 4.85 -18.20
C GLY A 97 -7.38 4.47 -17.07
N TRP A 98 -6.97 4.57 -15.80
CA TRP A 98 -7.89 4.37 -14.67
C TRP A 98 -8.62 5.66 -14.33
N GLN A 99 -9.94 5.59 -14.17
CA GLN A 99 -10.70 6.69 -13.56
C GLN A 99 -10.51 6.65 -12.05
N LEU A 100 -9.44 7.27 -11.56
CA LEU A 100 -9.26 7.46 -10.13
C LEU A 100 -10.14 8.62 -9.63
N PRO A 101 -10.47 8.64 -8.32
CA PRO A 101 -11.11 9.79 -7.69
C PRO A 101 -10.36 11.10 -7.96
N ASP A 102 -11.05 12.23 -7.80
CA ASP A 102 -10.47 13.58 -7.86
C ASP A 102 -9.65 13.89 -9.14
N ASN A 103 -10.19 13.51 -10.31
CA ASN A 103 -9.57 13.71 -11.64
C ASN A 103 -8.22 12.98 -11.80
N GLY A 104 -8.13 11.72 -11.36
CA GLY A 104 -6.92 10.94 -11.56
C GLY A 104 -5.86 11.13 -10.47
N ARG A 105 -6.16 11.90 -9.40
CA ARG A 105 -5.17 12.26 -8.37
C ARG A 105 -5.43 11.51 -7.08
N LEU A 106 -4.39 10.84 -6.59
CA LEU A 106 -4.40 10.24 -5.25
C LEU A 106 -4.11 11.30 -4.18
N PRO A 107 -4.63 11.12 -2.95
CA PRO A 107 -4.29 11.98 -1.81
C PRO A 107 -2.79 12.05 -1.54
N ALA A 108 -2.37 13.09 -0.81
CA ALA A 108 -0.98 13.18 -0.34
C ALA A 108 -0.59 11.94 0.50
N GLY A 109 0.66 11.52 0.37
CA GLY A 109 1.17 10.32 1.02
C GLY A 109 0.62 9.02 0.44
N GLU A 110 0.01 9.03 -0.75
CA GLU A 110 -0.55 7.84 -1.38
C GLU A 110 -0.09 7.66 -2.83
N ILE A 111 0.18 6.41 -3.20
CA ILE A 111 0.47 6.00 -4.58
C ILE A 111 -0.17 4.64 -4.86
N ALA A 112 -0.49 4.35 -6.11
CA ALA A 112 -0.93 3.03 -6.54
C ALA A 112 -0.30 2.70 -7.88
N PHE A 113 0.04 1.43 -8.11
CA PHE A 113 0.70 0.98 -9.33
C PHE A 113 0.44 -0.50 -9.58
N ILE A 114 0.83 -0.98 -10.76
CA ILE A 114 0.74 -2.40 -11.11
C ILE A 114 2.08 -3.09 -10.85
N GLN A 115 2.03 -4.20 -10.11
CA GLN A 115 3.18 -5.05 -9.88
C GLN A 115 2.92 -6.47 -10.39
N THR A 116 3.84 -6.97 -11.20
CA THR A 116 3.79 -8.31 -11.77
C THR A 116 4.59 -9.27 -10.89
N PHE A 117 3.87 -10.19 -10.24
CA PHE A 117 4.46 -11.27 -9.48
C PHE A 117 4.59 -12.53 -10.34
N ARG A 118 5.45 -13.46 -9.90
CA ARG A 118 5.55 -14.80 -10.51
C ARG A 118 4.84 -15.82 -9.62
N GLY A 119 3.87 -16.51 -10.19
CA GLY A 119 3.19 -17.66 -9.57
C GLY A 119 4.11 -18.88 -9.43
N ARG A 120 3.59 -19.94 -8.79
CA ARG A 120 4.34 -21.19 -8.55
C ARG A 120 4.85 -21.84 -9.84
N PHE A 121 4.13 -21.66 -10.93
CA PHE A 121 4.47 -22.20 -12.25
C PHE A 121 5.17 -21.18 -13.15
N GLY A 122 5.63 -20.05 -12.59
CA GLY A 122 6.28 -18.98 -13.33
C GLY A 122 5.35 -18.10 -14.16
N ASN A 123 4.05 -18.38 -14.18
CA ASN A 123 3.05 -17.53 -14.82
C ASN A 123 3.05 -16.13 -14.17
N PRO A 124 2.96 -15.04 -14.96
CA PRO A 124 2.83 -13.70 -14.42
C PRO A 124 1.47 -13.55 -13.74
N ILE A 125 1.44 -12.79 -12.65
CA ILE A 125 0.23 -12.44 -11.90
C ILE A 125 0.31 -10.96 -11.62
N GLU A 126 -0.55 -10.18 -12.27
CA GLU A 126 -0.57 -8.74 -12.07
C GLU A 126 -1.45 -8.40 -10.86
N CYS A 127 -0.91 -7.57 -9.99
CA CYS A 127 -1.60 -7.06 -8.81
C CYS A 127 -1.60 -5.55 -8.84
N LEU A 128 -2.75 -4.97 -8.50
CA LEU A 128 -2.83 -3.59 -8.07
C LEU A 128 -2.24 -3.50 -6.66
N VAL A 129 -1.24 -2.64 -6.48
CA VAL A 129 -0.66 -2.33 -5.18
C VAL A 129 -1.05 -0.90 -4.82
N TYR A 130 -1.64 -0.71 -3.64
CA TYR A 130 -2.05 0.61 -3.13
C TYR A 130 -1.33 0.91 -1.83
N LEU A 131 -0.53 1.97 -1.82
CA LEU A 131 0.37 2.32 -0.74
C LEU A 131 -0.04 3.63 -0.10
N LYS A 132 0.14 3.69 1.23
CA LYS A 132 -0.07 4.89 2.04
C LYS A 132 1.07 5.04 3.05
N HIS A 133 1.64 6.23 3.09
CA HIS A 133 2.49 6.68 4.19
C HIS A 133 1.60 7.03 5.39
N VAL A 134 1.89 6.42 6.53
CA VAL A 134 1.19 6.65 7.80
C VAL A 134 2.22 6.83 8.92
N GLU A 135 1.86 7.54 9.98
CA GLU A 135 2.62 7.63 11.21
C GLU A 135 1.82 6.95 12.32
N LEU A 136 2.47 6.07 13.08
CA LEU A 136 1.92 5.36 14.23
C LEU A 136 2.81 5.67 15.43
N ASP A 137 2.24 6.30 16.46
CA ASP A 137 2.97 6.77 17.65
C ASP A 137 4.27 7.51 17.28
N ASP A 138 4.12 8.54 16.43
CA ASP A 138 5.19 9.41 15.92
C ASP A 138 6.29 8.69 15.11
N CYS A 139 6.05 7.45 14.68
CA CYS A 139 6.97 6.68 13.83
C CYS A 139 6.39 6.49 12.42
N PRO A 140 7.14 6.80 11.35
CA PRO A 140 6.66 6.63 9.98
C PRO A 140 6.66 5.15 9.57
N PHE A 141 5.60 4.74 8.87
CA PHE A 141 5.42 3.41 8.30
C PHE A 141 4.83 3.49 6.90
N LEU A 142 5.14 2.45 6.11
CA LEU A 142 4.54 2.24 4.81
C LEU A 142 3.48 1.13 4.91
N LEU A 143 2.23 1.45 4.63
CA LEU A 143 1.14 0.50 4.49
C LEU A 143 0.92 0.18 3.02
N ALA A 144 0.93 -1.10 2.62
CA ALA A 144 0.70 -1.52 1.24
C ALA A 144 -0.36 -2.62 1.16
N LEU A 145 -1.46 -2.34 0.45
CA LEU A 145 -2.53 -3.29 0.14
C LEU A 145 -2.32 -3.87 -1.26
N HIS A 146 -2.71 -5.12 -1.45
CA HIS A 146 -2.58 -5.82 -2.73
C HIS A 146 -3.93 -6.38 -3.17
N ALA A 147 -4.22 -6.33 -4.47
CA ALA A 147 -5.35 -7.04 -5.04
C ALA A 147 -5.04 -7.53 -6.44
N TYR A 148 -5.54 -8.72 -6.80
CA TYR A 148 -5.42 -9.20 -8.18
C TYR A 148 -6.13 -8.29 -9.16
N LEU A 149 -5.48 -8.06 -10.30
CA LEU A 149 -6.14 -7.45 -11.43
C LEU A 149 -7.09 -8.45 -12.10
N PRO A 150 -8.28 -8.00 -12.51
CA PRO A 150 -9.20 -8.82 -13.29
C PRO A 150 -8.58 -9.16 -14.64
N SER A 151 -8.93 -10.33 -15.17
CA SER A 151 -8.46 -10.75 -16.49
C SER A 151 -8.95 -9.81 -17.60
N GLU A 152 -8.30 -9.84 -18.77
CA GLU A 152 -8.61 -8.93 -19.87
C GLU A 152 -10.07 -8.99 -20.36
N ALA A 153 -10.77 -10.10 -20.10
CA ALA A 153 -12.17 -10.27 -20.48
C ALA A 153 -13.17 -9.41 -19.66
N GLU A 154 -12.73 -8.74 -18.58
CA GLU A 154 -13.61 -8.08 -17.61
C GLU A 154 -13.35 -6.56 -17.46
N GLN A 155 -12.58 -5.94 -18.37
CA GLN A 155 -11.62 -4.85 -18.07
C GLN A 155 -12.10 -3.51 -17.47
N ASP A 156 -13.11 -2.82 -18.01
CA ASP A 156 -13.22 -1.39 -17.66
C ASP A 156 -14.00 -1.12 -16.37
N SER A 157 -15.24 -1.60 -16.28
CA SER A 157 -16.04 -1.40 -15.05
C SER A 157 -15.48 -2.17 -13.84
N SER A 158 -14.57 -3.13 -14.07
CA SER A 158 -13.97 -3.93 -13.00
C SER A 158 -12.81 -3.22 -12.31
N ARG A 159 -12.03 -2.39 -13.02
CA ARG A 159 -10.86 -1.68 -12.46
C ARG A 159 -11.27 -0.57 -11.49
N GLU A 160 -12.25 0.26 -11.86
CA GLU A 160 -12.81 1.28 -10.98
C GLU A 160 -13.42 0.66 -9.73
N LYS A 161 -14.22 -0.40 -9.89
CA LYS A 161 -14.80 -1.16 -8.77
C LYS A 161 -13.71 -1.80 -7.90
N LEU A 162 -12.64 -2.31 -8.51
CA LEU A 162 -11.50 -2.87 -7.80
C LEU A 162 -10.81 -1.79 -6.96
N PHE A 163 -10.51 -0.63 -7.54
CA PHE A 163 -9.89 0.48 -6.82
C PHE A 163 -10.79 0.99 -5.69
N ALA A 164 -12.08 1.21 -5.96
CA ALA A 164 -13.04 1.64 -4.94
C ALA A 164 -13.13 0.63 -3.77
N ARG A 165 -13.14 -0.68 -4.09
CA ARG A 165 -13.09 -1.74 -3.07
C ARG A 165 -11.78 -1.70 -2.29
N LEU A 166 -10.63 -1.56 -2.96
CA LEU A 166 -9.32 -1.50 -2.30
C LEU A 166 -9.22 -0.27 -1.40
N ASN A 167 -9.78 0.86 -1.83
CA ASN A 167 -9.85 2.08 -1.04
C ASN A 167 -10.70 1.89 0.23
N ALA A 168 -11.88 1.28 0.13
CA ALA A 168 -12.69 0.94 1.29
C ALA A 168 -11.97 -0.02 2.25
N ARG A 169 -11.22 -0.99 1.72
CA ARG A 169 -10.38 -1.90 2.54
C ARG A 169 -9.24 -1.16 3.23
N LEU A 170 -8.64 -0.15 2.60
CA LEU A 170 -7.63 0.69 3.24
C LEU A 170 -8.23 1.45 4.41
N ASP A 171 -9.45 1.99 4.28
CA ASP A 171 -10.15 2.64 5.40
C ASP A 171 -10.43 1.66 6.55
N GLU A 172 -10.79 0.41 6.26
CA GLU A 172 -10.94 -0.64 7.29
C GLU A 172 -9.63 -0.93 8.03
N VAL A 173 -8.50 -1.01 7.32
CA VAL A 173 -7.17 -1.21 7.95
C VAL A 173 -6.76 -0.01 8.78
N ILE A 174 -7.00 1.21 8.28
CA ILE A 174 -6.71 2.44 9.01
C ILE A 174 -7.53 2.54 10.30
N ALA A 175 -8.81 2.18 10.26
CA ALA A 175 -9.66 2.18 11.45
C ALA A 175 -9.12 1.24 12.54
N GLU A 176 -8.64 0.06 12.15
CA GLU A 176 -8.02 -0.90 13.08
C GLU A 176 -6.66 -0.41 13.61
N MET A 177 -5.86 0.27 12.79
CA MET A 177 -4.63 0.91 13.27
C MET A 177 -4.95 2.04 14.26
N ALA A 178 -5.90 2.90 13.94
CA ALA A 178 -6.30 4.02 14.78
C ALA A 178 -6.93 3.60 16.12
N SER A 179 -7.40 2.35 16.25
CA SER A 179 -7.83 1.81 17.56
C SER A 179 -6.67 1.32 18.43
N GLU A 180 -5.49 1.08 17.86
CA GLU A 180 -4.33 0.52 18.55
C GLU A 180 -3.21 1.56 18.78
N TYR A 181 -3.18 2.65 18.01
CA TYR A 181 -2.11 3.66 18.01
C TYR A 181 -2.64 5.08 17.92
N VAL A 182 -1.78 6.05 18.27
CA VAL A 182 -1.90 7.42 17.79
C VAL A 182 -1.60 7.41 16.30
N TYR A 183 -2.66 7.51 15.49
CA TYR A 183 -2.57 7.46 14.04
C TYR A 183 -2.53 8.86 13.43
N TYR A 184 -1.56 9.10 12.54
CA TYR A 184 -1.48 10.32 11.75
C TYR A 184 -1.20 10.01 10.27
N ALA A 185 -1.94 10.67 9.38
CA ALA A 185 -1.74 10.60 7.94
C ALA A 185 -2.46 11.78 7.26
N PRO A 186 -2.14 12.12 5.99
CA PRO A 186 -2.86 13.14 5.26
C PRO A 186 -4.33 12.77 5.14
N MET A 187 -5.20 13.71 5.51
CA MET A 187 -6.64 13.54 5.42
C MET A 187 -7.04 13.37 3.95
N ARG A 188 -7.82 12.31 3.70
CA ARG A 188 -8.51 12.13 2.43
C ARG A 188 -9.65 13.14 2.33
N ARG A 189 -9.91 13.65 1.12
CA ARG A 189 -11.14 14.41 0.89
C ARG A 189 -12.34 13.50 1.10
N GLN A 190 -13.32 13.97 1.85
CA GLN A 190 -14.61 13.29 1.94
C GLN A 190 -15.32 13.41 0.60
N THR A 191 -15.33 12.34 -0.19
CA THR A 191 -16.15 12.27 -1.40
C THR A 191 -17.60 12.10 -0.97
N LYS A 192 -18.47 13.06 -1.31
CA LYS A 192 -19.91 12.87 -1.10
C LYS A 192 -20.36 11.71 -1.99
N TYR A 193 -20.74 10.60 -1.39
CA TYR A 193 -21.34 9.49 -2.12
C TYR A 193 -22.66 9.99 -2.73
N HIS A 194 -22.70 10.12 -4.05
CA HIS A 194 -23.96 10.21 -4.78
C HIS A 194 -24.38 8.78 -5.12
N PRO A 195 -25.42 8.22 -4.45
CA PRO A 195 -25.94 6.92 -4.88
C PRO A 195 -26.43 7.03 -6.31
N LEU A 196 -25.88 6.18 -7.19
CA LEU A 196 -26.35 5.96 -8.56
C LEU A 196 -27.61 5.10 -8.56
#